data_AF-A0A7C1HKE3-F1
#
_entry.id   AF-A0A7C1HKE3-F1
#
_cell.length_a   1.000
_cell.length_b   1.000
_cell.length_c   1.000
_cell.angle_alpha   90.00
_cell.angle_beta   90.00
_cell.angle_gamma   90.00
#
_symmetry.space_group_name_H-M   'P 1'
#
loop_
_entity.id
_entity.type
_entity.pdbx_description
1 polymer ?
#
loop_
_entity_poly.entity_id
_entity_poly.type
_entity_poly.pdbx_seq_one_letter_code
_entity_poly.pdbx_strand_id
1 'polypeptide(L)'
;MRKAANLLVIIAILFCALPASADHSASGRVSGPTPYVYTIKCDPGERFLVEVTSTQPTSVNILSMTPDSRADGGWAFNAVKSSQKAYSHLLDHSAPPGEPKNNASHWHYRVSILASTSEPADFALSVSLFKNGSDDFNKRAREQLLELGKNLDQENKSLKEKITAMSWLKEETAELEERKALLAAKMEEIKGIVALAKSEADPQEKERLKETGRYLLAEYKAGRDKYNEDKQRIKDDIEIYNSLVRRRKAVQD
;
A
#
# COMPACT_ATOMS: atom_id res chain seq x y z
N MET A 1 -5.32 15.45 15.63
CA MET A 1 -3.93 15.65 15.12
C MET A 1 -3.29 14.39 14.51
N ARG A 2 -3.66 13.15 14.88
CA ARG A 2 -3.07 11.91 14.33
C ARG A 2 -3.38 11.62 12.84
N LYS A 3 -4.56 12.01 12.34
CA LYS A 3 -4.93 11.82 10.91
C LYS A 3 -4.05 12.60 9.92
N ALA A 4 -3.52 13.76 10.33
CA ALA A 4 -2.65 14.58 9.48
C ALA A 4 -1.22 14.00 9.38
N ALA A 5 -0.76 13.29 10.41
CA ALA A 5 0.52 12.61 10.40
C ALA A 5 0.54 11.41 9.42
N ASN A 6 -0.59 10.71 9.28
CA ASN A 6 -0.71 9.53 8.42
C ASN A 6 -0.57 9.86 6.92
N LEU A 7 -1.07 11.03 6.47
CA LEU A 7 -0.91 11.48 5.09
C LEU A 7 0.54 11.92 4.80
N LEU A 8 1.18 12.59 5.76
CA LEU A 8 2.56 13.08 5.65
C LEU A 8 3.59 11.94 5.56
N VAL A 9 3.37 10.83 6.25
CA VAL A 9 4.28 9.67 6.19
C VAL A 9 4.25 8.98 4.82
N ILE A 10 3.10 8.93 4.15
CA ILE A 10 2.96 8.33 2.81
C ILE A 10 3.60 9.24 1.74
N ILE A 11 3.43 10.56 1.87
CA ILE A 11 4.03 11.55 0.95
C ILE A 11 5.55 11.63 1.11
N ALA A 12 6.07 11.51 2.33
CA ALA A 12 7.52 11.57 2.58
C ALA A 12 8.29 10.37 1.99
N ILE A 13 7.65 9.20 1.84
CA ILE A 13 8.30 8.01 1.27
C ILE A 13 8.43 8.11 -0.27
N LEU A 14 7.55 8.86 -0.93
CA LEU A 14 7.57 9.08 -2.38
C LEU A 14 8.68 10.05 -2.84
N PHE A 15 9.17 10.93 -1.94
CA PHE A 15 10.10 12.01 -2.30
C PHE A 15 11.59 11.67 -2.16
N CYS A 16 11.95 10.51 -1.60
CA CYS A 16 13.37 10.16 -1.36
C CYS A 16 14.05 9.36 -2.49
N ALA A 17 13.39 9.13 -3.63
CA ALA A 17 13.87 8.21 -4.67
C ALA A 17 13.81 8.79 -6.09
N LEU A 18 14.07 10.09 -6.28
CA LEU A 18 14.28 10.63 -7.63
C LEU A 18 15.79 10.73 -7.89
N PRO A 19 16.35 9.99 -8.86
CA PRO A 19 17.73 10.16 -9.25
C PRO A 19 17.94 11.59 -9.75
N ALA A 20 19.04 12.22 -9.35
CA ALA A 20 19.36 13.63 -9.61
C ALA A 20 19.54 14.01 -11.11
N SER A 21 19.31 13.08 -12.04
CA SER A 21 19.39 13.31 -13.49
C SER A 21 18.54 12.31 -14.30
N ALA A 22 17.22 12.28 -14.05
CA ALA A 22 16.29 11.58 -14.94
C ALA A 22 15.98 12.44 -16.17
N ASP A 23 16.01 11.86 -17.36
CA ASP A 23 15.57 12.54 -18.60
C ASP A 23 14.05 12.80 -18.58
N HIS A 24 13.32 11.95 -17.87
CA HIS A 24 11.91 12.15 -17.59
C HIS A 24 11.56 11.70 -16.18
N SER A 25 10.72 12.48 -15.50
CA SER A 25 10.08 12.07 -14.26
C SER A 25 8.60 12.42 -14.28
N ALA A 26 7.79 11.56 -13.67
CA ALA A 26 6.36 11.77 -13.52
C ALA A 26 5.88 11.18 -12.20
N SER A 27 4.83 11.74 -11.63
CA SER A 27 4.10 11.12 -10.54
C SER A 27 2.61 11.08 -10.88
N GLY A 28 1.90 10.13 -10.29
CA GLY A 28 0.49 9.95 -10.57
C GLY A 28 -0.15 8.88 -9.72
N ARG A 29 -1.36 8.51 -10.09
CA ARG A 29 -2.16 7.49 -9.41
C ARG A 29 -2.69 6.48 -10.42
N VAL A 30 -2.53 5.20 -10.13
CA VAL A 30 -3.02 4.08 -10.95
C VAL A 30 -3.98 3.21 -10.17
N SER A 31 -4.86 2.52 -10.88
CA SER A 31 -5.80 1.56 -10.28
C SER A 31 -5.82 0.26 -11.09
N GLY A 32 -6.33 -0.82 -10.50
CA GLY A 32 -6.29 -2.17 -11.08
C GLY A 32 -6.76 -2.32 -12.53
N PRO A 33 -7.75 -1.56 -13.05
CA PRO A 33 -8.16 -1.66 -14.45
C PRO A 33 -7.51 -0.62 -15.38
N THR A 34 -6.88 0.42 -14.84
CA THR A 34 -6.41 1.57 -15.65
C THR A 34 -4.92 1.80 -15.42
N PRO A 35 -4.05 1.31 -16.32
CA PRO A 35 -2.62 1.55 -16.20
C PRO A 35 -2.28 3.00 -16.52
N TYR A 36 -1.23 3.51 -15.88
CA TYR A 36 -0.51 4.66 -16.40
C TYR A 36 0.42 4.21 -17.51
N VAL A 37 0.48 4.98 -18.60
CA VAL A 37 1.31 4.66 -19.76
C VAL A 37 2.18 5.85 -20.12
N TYR A 38 3.49 5.64 -20.17
CA TYR A 38 4.46 6.61 -20.68
C TYR A 38 5.17 6.04 -21.92
N THR A 39 5.37 6.85 -22.95
CA THR A 39 6.06 6.44 -24.17
C THR A 39 7.50 6.94 -24.17
N ILE A 40 8.44 6.02 -24.32
CA ILE A 40 9.86 6.30 -24.49
C ILE A 40 10.18 6.18 -25.99
N LYS A 41 10.84 7.19 -26.53
CA LYS A 41 11.42 7.16 -27.87
C LYS A 41 12.92 6.88 -27.73
N CYS A 42 13.41 5.86 -28.44
CA CYS A 42 14.82 5.48 -28.42
C CYS A 42 15.36 5.40 -29.84
N ASP A 43 16.55 5.97 -30.04
CA ASP A 43 17.35 5.73 -31.23
C ASP A 43 17.85 4.28 -31.25
N PRO A 44 18.13 3.70 -32.44
CA PRO A 44 18.70 2.37 -32.53
C PRO A 44 19.99 2.21 -31.70
N GLY A 45 20.03 1.17 -30.86
CA GLY A 45 21.14 0.88 -29.95
C GLY A 45 21.13 1.62 -28.62
N GLU A 46 20.27 2.62 -28.42
CA GLU A 46 20.14 3.30 -27.13
C GLU A 46 19.66 2.37 -26.02
N ARG A 47 20.02 2.70 -24.79
CA ARG A 47 19.61 1.96 -23.60
C ARG A 47 18.84 2.90 -22.68
N PHE A 48 17.95 2.35 -21.88
CA PHE A 48 17.23 3.13 -20.89
C PHE A 48 16.99 2.35 -19.60
N LEU A 49 16.81 3.10 -18.53
CA LEU A 49 16.44 2.62 -17.21
C LEU A 49 15.09 3.22 -16.83
N VAL A 50 14.24 2.39 -16.24
CA VAL A 50 12.91 2.73 -15.73
C VAL A 50 12.89 2.42 -14.25
N GLU A 51 12.76 3.45 -13.43
CA GLU A 51 12.57 3.32 -11.99
C GLU A 51 11.15 3.72 -11.62
N VAL A 52 10.48 2.88 -10.84
CA VAL A 52 9.13 3.17 -10.34
C VAL A 52 9.07 2.85 -8.86
N THR A 53 8.61 3.80 -8.06
CA THR A 53 8.24 3.56 -6.65
C THR A 53 6.76 3.83 -6.45
N SER A 54 6.13 3.13 -5.49
CA SER A 54 4.68 3.17 -5.32
C SER A 54 4.22 2.95 -3.88
N THR A 55 3.01 3.44 -3.56
CA THR A 55 2.42 3.31 -2.23
C THR A 55 1.79 1.95 -1.98
N GLN A 56 1.44 1.24 -3.04
CA GLN A 56 0.86 -0.10 -3.05
C GLN A 56 1.63 -0.97 -4.05
N PRO A 57 1.59 -2.32 -3.94
CA PRO A 57 2.21 -3.19 -4.93
C PRO A 57 1.72 -2.86 -6.34
N THR A 58 2.66 -2.59 -7.23
CA THR A 58 2.43 -2.34 -8.65
C THR A 58 3.13 -3.39 -9.50
N SER A 59 2.71 -3.53 -10.75
CA SER A 59 3.48 -4.23 -11.79
C SER A 59 3.87 -3.22 -12.86
N VAL A 60 5.10 -3.35 -13.36
CA VAL A 60 5.66 -2.45 -14.37
C VAL A 60 6.09 -3.29 -15.57
N ASN A 61 5.57 -2.93 -16.74
CA ASN A 61 5.92 -3.58 -18.00
C ASN A 61 6.55 -2.57 -18.95
N ILE A 62 7.62 -2.98 -19.63
CA ILE A 62 8.12 -2.33 -20.83
C ILE A 62 7.51 -3.07 -22.00
N LEU A 63 6.70 -2.36 -22.79
CA LEU A 63 6.03 -2.88 -23.97
C LEU A 63 6.70 -2.33 -25.22
N SER A 64 6.81 -3.14 -26.27
CA SER A 64 7.26 -2.71 -27.59
C SER A 64 6.26 -3.12 -28.65
N MET A 65 6.19 -2.37 -29.74
CA MET A 65 5.32 -2.72 -30.86
C MET A 65 5.95 -3.86 -31.66
N THR A 66 5.35 -5.04 -31.59
CA THR A 66 5.80 -6.24 -32.31
C THR A 66 4.66 -6.81 -33.15
N PRO A 67 4.95 -7.62 -34.18
CA PRO A 67 3.90 -8.31 -34.91
C PRO A 67 3.08 -9.20 -33.97
N ASP A 68 1.76 -9.15 -34.07
CA ASP A 68 0.83 -10.05 -33.37
C ASP A 68 -0.29 -10.46 -34.35
N SER A 69 -0.42 -11.77 -34.59
CA SER A 69 -1.39 -12.34 -35.51
C SER A 69 -2.85 -12.18 -35.05
N ARG A 70 -3.06 -11.83 -33.77
CA ARG A 70 -4.40 -11.63 -33.18
C ARG A 70 -4.85 -10.18 -33.20
N ALA A 71 -3.99 -9.24 -33.60
CA ALA A 71 -4.30 -7.81 -33.63
C ALA A 71 -4.79 -7.39 -35.01
N ASP A 72 -5.86 -6.59 -35.05
CA ASP A 72 -6.33 -5.97 -36.29
C ASP A 72 -5.25 -5.00 -36.80
N GLY A 73 -4.67 -5.32 -37.96
CA GLY A 73 -3.52 -4.61 -38.52
C GLY A 73 -2.16 -5.25 -38.23
N GLY A 74 -2.12 -6.40 -37.55
CA GLY A 74 -0.95 -7.28 -37.44
C GLY A 74 0.15 -6.82 -36.47
N TRP A 75 -0.06 -5.75 -35.71
CA TRP A 75 0.90 -5.20 -34.74
C TRP A 75 0.22 -4.90 -33.40
N ALA A 76 0.90 -5.22 -32.30
CA ALA A 76 0.44 -4.91 -30.94
C ALA A 76 1.60 -4.53 -30.02
N PHE A 77 1.27 -3.82 -28.94
CA PHE A 77 2.22 -3.60 -27.84
C PHE A 77 2.30 -4.85 -26.98
N ASN A 78 3.43 -5.55 -27.07
CA ASN A 78 3.71 -6.75 -26.31
C ASN A 78 4.79 -6.48 -25.26
N ALA A 79 4.68 -7.15 -24.11
CA ALA A 79 5.67 -7.02 -23.05
C ALA A 79 7.01 -7.60 -23.50
N VAL A 80 8.04 -6.75 -23.52
CA VAL A 80 9.44 -7.14 -23.75
C VAL A 80 10.21 -7.24 -22.45
N LYS A 81 9.69 -6.64 -21.37
CA LYS A 81 10.15 -6.83 -20.00
C LYS A 81 9.02 -6.60 -19.02
N SER A 82 9.00 -7.38 -17.94
CA SER A 82 7.99 -7.31 -16.89
C SER A 82 8.66 -7.42 -15.54
N SER A 83 8.23 -6.61 -14.58
CA SER A 83 8.59 -6.78 -13.19
C SER A 83 7.60 -7.67 -12.46
N GLN A 84 8.07 -8.29 -11.37
CA GLN A 84 7.17 -8.90 -10.40
C GLN A 84 6.42 -7.82 -9.62
N LYS A 85 5.38 -8.24 -8.88
CA LYS A 85 4.59 -7.33 -8.05
C LYS A 85 5.45 -6.81 -6.91
N ALA A 86 5.73 -5.52 -6.91
CA ALA A 86 6.62 -4.89 -5.92
C ALA A 86 6.21 -3.43 -5.66
N TYR A 87 6.75 -2.85 -4.58
CA TYR A 87 6.58 -1.43 -4.28
C TYR A 87 7.58 -0.55 -5.03
N SER A 88 8.73 -1.12 -5.38
CA SER A 88 9.82 -0.46 -6.09
C SER A 88 10.31 -1.33 -7.24
N HIS A 89 10.63 -0.72 -8.37
CA HIS A 89 10.99 -1.39 -9.61
C HIS A 89 12.18 -0.69 -10.24
N LEU A 90 13.13 -1.46 -10.76
CA LEU A 90 14.17 -0.96 -11.65
C LEU A 90 14.29 -1.92 -12.84
N LEU A 91 13.95 -1.43 -14.03
CA LEU A 91 14.02 -2.19 -15.27
C LEU A 91 14.96 -1.50 -16.27
N ASP A 92 15.93 -2.23 -16.79
CA ASP A 92 16.73 -1.82 -17.93
C ASP A 92 16.21 -2.42 -19.25
N HIS A 93 16.35 -1.69 -20.34
CA HIS A 93 16.12 -2.24 -21.67
C HIS A 93 17.00 -1.55 -22.72
N SER A 94 17.23 -2.23 -23.84
CA SER A 94 18.05 -1.73 -24.94
C SER A 94 17.25 -1.80 -26.24
N ALA A 95 17.25 -0.69 -26.99
CA ALA A 95 16.77 -0.66 -28.36
C ALA A 95 17.69 -1.51 -29.25
N PRO A 96 17.14 -2.31 -30.17
CA PRO A 96 17.94 -2.98 -31.20
C PRO A 96 18.75 -1.95 -32.02
N PRO A 97 19.94 -2.32 -32.52
CA PRO A 97 20.82 -1.40 -33.25
C PRO A 97 20.34 -1.03 -34.67
N GLY A 98 19.28 -1.67 -35.17
CA GLY A 98 18.67 -1.36 -36.47
C GLY A 98 17.37 -0.58 -36.34
N GLU A 99 16.87 -0.05 -37.46
CA GLU A 99 15.58 0.64 -37.49
C GLU A 99 14.41 -0.29 -37.13
N PRO A 100 13.36 0.24 -36.50
CA PRO A 100 12.11 -0.48 -36.25
C PRO A 100 11.51 -1.11 -37.51
N LYS A 101 11.05 -2.35 -37.40
CA LYS A 101 10.42 -3.11 -38.51
C LYS A 101 9.08 -2.54 -39.00
N ASN A 102 8.52 -1.54 -38.33
CA ASN A 102 7.25 -0.90 -38.64
C ASN A 102 7.42 0.43 -39.39
N ASN A 103 8.58 0.67 -40.01
CA ASN A 103 8.93 1.90 -40.74
C ASN A 103 8.95 3.18 -39.88
N ALA A 104 9.02 3.07 -38.56
CA ALA A 104 9.24 4.21 -37.68
C ALA A 104 10.73 4.59 -37.67
N SER A 105 11.06 5.88 -37.53
CA SER A 105 12.45 6.35 -37.40
C SER A 105 13.09 6.03 -36.04
N HIS A 106 12.28 5.74 -35.02
CA HIS A 106 12.73 5.45 -33.65
C HIS A 106 11.96 4.26 -33.07
N TRP A 107 12.62 3.51 -32.19
CA TRP A 107 11.95 2.52 -31.36
C TRP A 107 11.03 3.23 -30.35
N HIS A 108 9.79 2.78 -30.29
CA HIS A 108 8.80 3.31 -29.36
C HIS A 108 8.47 2.24 -28.32
N TYR A 109 8.85 2.50 -27.08
CA TYR A 109 8.52 1.67 -25.94
C TYR A 109 7.43 2.30 -25.11
N ARG A 110 6.57 1.50 -24.49
CA ARG A 110 5.59 1.95 -23.52
C ARG A 110 5.91 1.37 -22.15
N VAL A 111 6.15 2.24 -21.18
CA VAL A 111 6.16 1.86 -19.77
C VAL A 111 4.72 1.85 -19.30
N SER A 112 4.24 0.69 -18.88
CA SER A 112 2.89 0.50 -18.32
C SER A 112 3.01 0.19 -16.83
N ILE A 113 2.44 1.05 -15.99
CA ILE A 113 2.40 0.89 -14.53
C ILE A 113 0.96 0.57 -14.14
N LEU A 114 0.75 -0.53 -13.42
CA LEU A 114 -0.58 -0.97 -13.00
C LEU A 114 -0.58 -1.29 -11.50
N ALA A 115 -1.65 -0.90 -10.79
CA ALA A 115 -1.84 -1.37 -9.42
C ALA A 115 -2.11 -2.87 -9.43
N SER A 116 -1.37 -3.62 -8.62
CA SER A 116 -1.53 -5.08 -8.46
C SER A 116 -2.50 -5.45 -7.34
N THR A 117 -3.20 -4.46 -6.79
CA THR A 117 -4.21 -4.60 -5.74
C THR A 117 -5.53 -3.95 -6.18
N SER A 118 -6.59 -4.17 -5.40
CA SER A 118 -7.87 -3.46 -5.58
C SER A 118 -7.80 -1.99 -5.15
N GLU A 119 -6.75 -1.59 -4.45
CA GLU A 119 -6.55 -0.23 -3.99
C GLU A 119 -5.74 0.57 -5.02
N PRO A 120 -6.08 1.86 -5.25
CA PRO A 120 -5.24 2.71 -6.07
C PRO A 120 -3.83 2.86 -5.49
N ALA A 121 -2.83 2.85 -6.36
CA ALA A 121 -1.43 3.09 -6.02
C ALA A 121 -1.01 4.48 -6.51
N ASP A 122 -0.49 5.31 -5.62
CA ASP A 122 0.24 6.52 -6.03
C ASP A 122 1.66 6.09 -6.37
N PHE A 123 2.23 6.64 -7.46
CA PHE A 123 3.54 6.25 -7.97
C PHE A 123 4.42 7.46 -8.32
N ALA A 124 5.73 7.24 -8.29
CA ALA A 124 6.73 8.09 -8.95
C ALA A 124 7.49 7.24 -9.97
N LEU A 125 7.63 7.79 -11.18
CA LEU A 125 8.35 7.23 -12.32
C LEU A 125 9.57 8.12 -12.61
N SER A 126 10.69 7.48 -12.88
CA SER A 126 11.89 8.08 -13.43
C SER A 126 12.36 7.26 -14.62
N VAL A 127 12.71 7.93 -15.71
CA VAL A 127 13.29 7.32 -16.92
C VAL A 127 14.61 8.01 -17.23
N SER A 128 15.66 7.21 -17.42
CA SER A 128 16.98 7.68 -17.85
C SER A 128 17.35 7.02 -19.18
N LEU A 129 17.74 7.82 -20.17
CA LEU A 129 18.13 7.43 -21.52
C LEU A 129 19.66 7.55 -21.69
N PHE A 130 20.24 6.61 -22.41
CA PHE A 130 21.68 6.51 -22.58
C PHE A 130 22.02 6.28 -24.05
N LYS A 131 22.84 7.16 -24.59
CA LYS A 131 23.42 7.03 -25.93
C LYS A 131 24.43 5.90 -25.98
N ASN A 132 24.73 5.41 -27.19
CA ASN A 132 25.70 4.34 -27.43
C ASN A 132 27.04 4.60 -26.71
N GLY A 133 27.27 3.82 -25.66
CA GLY A 133 28.46 3.83 -24.81
C GLY A 133 28.23 2.91 -23.60
N SER A 134 28.92 1.76 -23.57
CA SER A 134 28.70 0.73 -22.54
C SER A 134 29.05 1.21 -21.13
N ASP A 135 30.02 2.10 -21.01
CA ASP A 135 30.65 2.38 -19.72
C ASP A 135 29.86 3.39 -18.89
N ASP A 136 29.29 4.43 -19.51
CA ASP A 136 28.45 5.40 -18.80
C ASP A 136 27.11 4.77 -18.39
N PHE A 137 26.52 3.94 -19.25
CA PHE A 137 25.34 3.14 -18.89
C PHE A 137 25.63 2.20 -17.72
N ASN A 138 26.68 1.37 -17.82
CA ASN A 138 26.99 0.40 -16.77
C ASN A 138 27.33 1.09 -15.44
N LYS A 139 28.00 2.24 -15.49
CA LYS A 139 28.32 3.03 -14.30
C LYS A 139 27.04 3.59 -13.66
N ARG A 140 26.20 4.30 -14.42
CA ARG A 140 24.98 4.90 -13.89
C ARG A 140 23.94 3.86 -13.45
N ALA A 141 23.80 2.75 -14.18
CA ALA A 141 22.95 1.64 -13.78
C ALA A 141 23.40 1.05 -12.44
N ARG A 142 24.72 0.90 -12.22
CA ARG A 142 25.27 0.46 -10.92
C ARG A 142 25.04 1.50 -9.82
N GLU A 143 25.22 2.78 -10.10
CA GLU A 143 24.95 3.87 -9.15
C GLU A 143 23.47 3.88 -8.74
N GLN A 144 22.54 3.77 -9.68
CA GLN A 144 21.10 3.66 -9.42
C GLN A 144 20.74 2.38 -8.65
N LEU A 145 21.35 1.24 -8.96
CA LEU A 145 21.16 0.00 -8.19
C LEU A 145 21.64 0.15 -6.74
N LEU A 146 22.80 0.78 -6.53
CA LEU A 146 23.35 1.03 -5.19
C LEU A 146 22.49 2.03 -4.41
N GLU A 147 21.99 3.07 -5.07
CA GLU A 147 21.09 4.06 -4.47
C GLU A 147 19.74 3.45 -4.12
N LEU A 148 19.15 2.65 -5.02
CA LEU A 148 17.94 1.89 -4.75
C LEU A 148 18.13 0.94 -3.57
N GLY A 149 19.23 0.20 -3.52
CA GLY A 149 19.56 -0.67 -2.39
C GLY A 149 19.63 0.08 -1.05
N LYS A 150 20.31 1.24 -1.03
CA LYS A 150 20.36 2.10 0.17
C LYS A 150 18.97 2.62 0.57
N ASN A 151 18.16 3.00 -0.41
CA ASN A 151 16.80 3.50 -0.17
C ASN A 151 15.90 2.40 0.40
N LEU A 152 15.98 1.18 -0.14
CA LEU A 152 15.26 0.01 0.38
C LEU A 152 15.71 -0.34 1.80
N ASP A 153 17.01 -0.28 2.10
CA ASP A 153 17.53 -0.51 3.46
C ASP A 153 17.02 0.54 4.46
N GLN A 154 17.05 1.82 4.08
CA GLN A 154 16.52 2.91 4.90
C GLN A 154 15.01 2.77 5.11
N GLU A 155 14.27 2.40 4.06
CA GLU A 155 12.84 2.15 4.13
C GLU A 155 12.54 0.98 5.07
N ASN A 156 13.24 -0.15 4.94
CA ASN A 156 13.09 -1.30 5.83
C ASN A 156 13.36 -0.92 7.29
N LYS A 157 14.40 -0.12 7.54
CA LYS A 157 14.69 0.41 8.89
C LYS A 157 13.54 1.27 9.42
N SER A 158 13.04 2.21 8.61
CA SER A 158 11.90 3.08 8.98
C SER A 158 10.63 2.27 9.24
N LEU A 159 10.33 1.28 8.40
CA LEU A 159 9.18 0.39 8.58
C LEU A 159 9.30 -0.44 9.85
N LYS A 160 10.49 -0.96 10.15
CA LYS A 160 10.76 -1.68 11.41
C LYS A 160 10.50 -0.77 12.62
N GLU A 161 11.01 0.45 12.62
CA GLU A 161 10.80 1.43 13.69
C GLU A 161 9.30 1.74 13.88
N LYS A 162 8.55 1.97 12.79
CA LYS A 162 7.10 2.22 12.84
C LYS A 162 6.32 1.04 13.39
N ILE A 163 6.64 -0.18 12.94
CA ILE A 163 6.02 -1.42 13.44
C ILE A 163 6.30 -1.59 14.94
N THR A 164 7.53 -1.35 15.37
CA THR A 164 7.91 -1.41 16.80
C THR A 164 7.19 -0.34 17.62
N ALA A 165 7.04 0.88 17.10
CA ALA A 165 6.31 1.96 17.77
C ALA A 165 4.81 1.65 17.95
N MET A 166 4.27 0.65 17.24
CA MET A 166 2.89 0.18 17.37
C MET A 166 2.75 -1.08 18.25
N SER A 167 3.78 -1.45 19.03
CA SER A 167 3.72 -2.61 19.94
C SER A 167 2.56 -2.54 20.94
N TRP A 168 2.14 -1.33 21.32
CA TRP A 168 1.00 -1.04 22.19
C TRP A 168 -0.33 -1.63 21.68
N LEU A 169 -0.47 -1.87 20.37
CA LEU A 169 -1.70 -2.44 19.81
C LEU A 169 -2.02 -3.81 20.39
N LYS A 170 -0.99 -4.59 20.75
CA LYS A 170 -1.17 -5.91 21.34
C LYS A 170 -1.87 -5.80 22.71
N GLU A 171 -1.45 -4.84 23.51
CA GLU A 171 -2.01 -4.59 24.84
C GLU A 171 -3.42 -4.00 24.73
N GLU A 172 -3.63 -2.98 23.89
CA GLU A 172 -4.98 -2.41 23.68
C GLU A 172 -5.99 -3.44 23.14
N THR A 173 -5.55 -4.35 22.26
CA THR A 173 -6.42 -5.43 21.76
C THR A 173 -6.79 -6.41 22.87
N ALA A 174 -5.87 -6.73 23.77
CA ALA A 174 -6.14 -7.60 24.91
C ALA A 174 -7.12 -6.95 25.90
N GLU A 175 -6.91 -5.67 26.23
CA GLU A 175 -7.84 -4.90 27.06
C GLU A 175 -9.24 -4.83 26.45
N LEU A 176 -9.33 -4.68 25.12
CA LEU A 176 -10.61 -4.61 24.42
C LEU A 176 -11.40 -5.92 24.55
N GLU A 177 -10.74 -7.08 24.45
CA GLU A 177 -11.39 -8.37 24.66
C GLU A 177 -11.78 -8.61 26.13
N GLU A 178 -10.99 -8.13 27.09
CA GLU A 178 -11.37 -8.15 28.51
C GLU A 178 -12.63 -7.30 28.76
N ARG A 179 -12.68 -6.06 28.25
CA ARG A 179 -13.86 -5.19 28.37
C ARG A 179 -15.10 -5.81 27.75
N LYS A 180 -14.96 -6.50 26.61
CA LYS A 180 -16.04 -7.24 25.97
C LYS A 180 -16.58 -8.36 26.87
N ALA A 181 -15.69 -9.12 27.51
CA ALA A 181 -16.08 -10.16 28.46
C ALA A 181 -16.79 -9.58 29.69
N LEU A 182 -16.30 -8.47 30.24
CA LEU A 182 -16.94 -7.76 31.34
C LEU A 182 -18.34 -7.24 30.96
N LEU A 183 -18.50 -6.69 29.75
CA LEU A 183 -19.81 -6.26 29.25
C LEU A 183 -20.78 -7.44 29.10
N ALA A 184 -20.29 -8.60 28.65
CA ALA A 184 -21.12 -9.81 28.57
C ALA A 184 -21.57 -10.27 29.97
N ALA A 185 -20.67 -10.31 30.95
CA ALA A 185 -20.98 -10.65 32.33
C ALA A 185 -22.00 -9.68 32.94
N LYS A 186 -21.81 -8.37 32.74
CA LYS A 186 -22.74 -7.32 33.22
C LYS A 186 -24.12 -7.45 32.59
N MET A 187 -24.20 -7.85 31.32
CA MET A 187 -25.48 -8.10 30.67
C MET A 187 -26.21 -9.31 31.27
N GLU A 188 -25.50 -10.36 31.66
CA GLU A 188 -26.09 -11.52 32.37
C GLU A 188 -26.56 -11.13 33.78
N GLU A 189 -25.81 -10.31 34.51
CA GLU A 189 -26.22 -9.78 35.81
C GLU A 189 -27.54 -8.97 35.70
N ILE A 190 -27.61 -8.06 34.71
CA ILE A 190 -28.83 -7.28 34.43
C ILE A 190 -30.01 -8.20 34.15
N LYS A 191 -29.83 -9.26 33.34
CA LYS A 191 -30.89 -10.24 33.07
C LYS A 191 -31.35 -10.93 34.35
N GLY A 192 -30.42 -11.30 35.24
CA GLY A 192 -30.71 -11.88 36.55
C GLY A 192 -31.56 -10.97 37.42
N ILE A 193 -31.17 -9.70 37.57
CA ILE A 193 -31.91 -8.70 38.36
C ILE A 193 -33.30 -8.45 37.78
N VAL A 194 -33.41 -8.37 36.44
CA VAL A 194 -34.70 -8.21 35.77
C VAL A 194 -35.59 -9.44 35.98
N ALA A 195 -35.04 -10.65 36.00
CA ALA A 195 -35.79 -11.87 36.30
C ALA A 195 -36.28 -11.89 37.76
N LEU A 196 -35.41 -11.55 38.72
CA LEU A 196 -35.78 -11.44 40.14
C LEU A 196 -36.89 -10.42 40.36
N ALA A 197 -36.80 -9.24 39.75
CA ALA A 197 -37.83 -8.21 39.83
C ALA A 197 -39.20 -8.68 39.28
N LYS A 198 -39.22 -9.62 38.34
CA LYS A 198 -40.48 -10.19 37.81
C LYS A 198 -41.13 -11.14 38.79
N SER A 199 -40.34 -11.95 39.49
CA SER A 199 -40.80 -12.93 40.47
C SER A 199 -41.02 -12.38 41.88
N GLU A 200 -40.52 -11.18 42.17
CA GLU A 200 -40.65 -10.55 43.50
C GLU A 200 -42.10 -10.19 43.83
N ALA A 201 -42.52 -10.60 45.03
CA ALA A 201 -43.86 -10.43 45.57
C ALA A 201 -43.98 -9.17 46.43
N ASP A 202 -42.92 -8.75 47.12
CA ASP A 202 -42.90 -7.50 47.88
C ASP A 202 -42.82 -6.28 46.92
N PRO A 203 -43.83 -5.39 46.91
CA PRO A 203 -43.82 -4.21 46.06
C PRO A 203 -42.61 -3.28 46.27
N GLN A 204 -42.10 -3.15 47.50
CA GLN A 204 -40.95 -2.27 47.77
C GLN A 204 -39.66 -2.86 47.21
N GLU A 205 -39.39 -4.13 47.50
CA GLU A 205 -38.21 -4.83 46.97
C GLU A 205 -38.25 -4.93 45.44
N LYS A 206 -39.45 -5.15 44.87
CA LYS A 206 -39.65 -5.16 43.42
C LYS A 206 -39.26 -3.85 42.75
N GLU A 207 -39.65 -2.71 43.32
CA GLU A 207 -39.26 -1.41 42.74
C GLU A 207 -37.76 -1.15 42.93
N ARG A 208 -37.18 -1.54 44.08
CA ARG A 208 -35.72 -1.47 44.30
C ARG A 208 -34.93 -2.26 43.24
N LEU A 209 -35.33 -3.50 42.96
CA LEU A 209 -34.69 -4.33 41.93
C LEU A 209 -34.82 -3.71 40.53
N LYS A 210 -35.97 -3.10 40.20
CA LYS A 210 -36.12 -2.37 38.93
C LYS A 210 -35.21 -1.16 38.85
N GLU A 211 -35.07 -0.38 39.91
CA GLU A 211 -34.16 0.77 39.95
C GLU A 211 -32.71 0.34 39.77
N THR A 212 -32.27 -0.69 40.50
CA THR A 212 -30.94 -1.29 40.33
C THR A 212 -30.73 -1.77 38.89
N GLY A 213 -31.72 -2.47 38.30
CA GLY A 213 -31.66 -2.91 36.91
C GLY A 213 -31.55 -1.76 35.91
N ARG A 214 -32.27 -0.65 36.13
CA ARG A 214 -32.16 0.57 35.29
C ARG A 214 -30.79 1.21 35.41
N TYR A 215 -30.25 1.32 36.63
CA TYR A 215 -28.92 1.87 36.87
C TYR A 215 -27.82 1.05 36.17
N LEU A 216 -27.80 -0.26 36.37
CA LEU A 216 -26.82 -1.15 35.73
C LEU A 216 -26.96 -1.15 34.21
N LEU A 217 -28.18 -1.06 33.68
CA LEU A 217 -28.41 -0.95 32.23
C LEU A 217 -27.86 0.36 31.67
N ALA A 218 -27.95 1.47 32.40
CA ALA A 218 -27.36 2.75 31.99
C ALA A 218 -25.83 2.65 31.94
N GLU A 219 -25.21 2.07 32.97
CA GLU A 219 -23.75 1.83 32.99
C GLU A 219 -23.31 0.88 31.87
N TYR A 220 -24.07 -0.19 31.59
CA TYR A 220 -23.81 -1.11 30.50
C TYR A 220 -23.84 -0.39 29.14
N LYS A 221 -24.86 0.46 28.90
CA LYS A 221 -24.97 1.23 27.65
C LYS A 221 -23.76 2.15 27.45
N ALA A 222 -23.38 2.91 28.48
CA ALA A 222 -22.22 3.78 28.43
C ALA A 222 -20.92 2.99 28.15
N GLY A 223 -20.73 1.85 28.83
CA GLY A 223 -19.57 0.98 28.60
C GLY A 223 -19.55 0.37 27.19
N ARG A 224 -20.70 -0.06 26.67
CA ARG A 224 -20.86 -0.61 25.32
C ARG A 224 -20.53 0.43 24.24
N ASP A 225 -20.99 1.66 24.42
CA ASP A 225 -20.77 2.73 23.44
C ASP A 225 -19.27 3.07 23.38
N LYS A 226 -18.60 3.21 24.53
CA LYS A 226 -17.14 3.36 24.59
C LYS A 226 -16.39 2.17 23.98
N TYR A 227 -16.82 0.94 24.27
CA TYR A 227 -16.25 -0.27 23.66
C TYR A 227 -16.34 -0.23 22.13
N ASN A 228 -17.47 0.18 21.56
CA ASN A 228 -17.65 0.26 20.12
C ASN A 228 -16.73 1.30 19.47
N GLU A 229 -16.56 2.46 20.11
CA GLU A 229 -15.62 3.49 19.66
C GLU A 229 -14.17 3.00 19.68
N ASP A 230 -13.73 2.43 20.81
CA ASP A 230 -12.39 1.88 20.97
C ASP A 230 -12.14 0.73 19.97
N LYS A 231 -13.14 -0.15 19.76
CA LYS A 231 -13.07 -1.25 18.80
C LYS A 231 -12.86 -0.76 17.37
N GLN A 232 -13.59 0.28 16.95
CA GLN A 232 -13.44 0.81 15.61
C GLN A 232 -12.06 1.44 15.42
N ARG A 233 -11.59 2.20 16.42
CA ARG A 233 -10.24 2.79 16.41
C ARG A 233 -9.15 1.71 16.30
N ILE A 234 -9.19 0.70 17.17
CA ILE A 234 -8.22 -0.40 17.18
C ILE A 234 -8.24 -1.17 15.86
N LYS A 235 -9.42 -1.38 15.27
CA LYS A 235 -9.55 -2.03 13.95
C LYS A 235 -8.81 -1.23 12.86
N ASP A 236 -8.98 0.08 12.82
CA ASP A 236 -8.30 0.95 11.85
C ASP A 236 -6.78 0.91 12.06
N ASP A 237 -6.31 0.95 13.31
CA ASP A 237 -4.89 0.89 13.65
C ASP A 237 -4.26 -0.50 13.34
N ILE A 238 -5.01 -1.59 13.50
CA ILE A 238 -4.59 -2.94 13.09
C ILE A 238 -4.39 -3.00 11.57
N GLU A 239 -5.26 -2.38 10.78
CA GLU A 239 -5.09 -2.37 9.31
C GLU A 239 -3.83 -1.59 8.92
N ILE A 240 -3.56 -0.46 9.58
CA ILE A 240 -2.31 0.29 9.39
C ILE A 240 -1.11 -0.60 9.72
N TYR A 241 -1.11 -1.24 10.89
CA TYR A 241 -0.04 -2.15 11.29
C TYR A 241 0.19 -3.26 10.25
N ASN A 242 -0.89 -3.91 9.79
CA ASN A 242 -0.81 -4.96 8.79
C ASN A 242 -0.27 -4.45 7.46
N SER A 243 -0.67 -3.25 7.01
CA SER A 243 -0.13 -2.63 5.80
C SER A 243 1.39 -2.39 5.89
N LEU A 244 1.87 -1.91 7.04
CA LEU A 244 3.31 -1.70 7.29
C LEU A 244 4.08 -3.02 7.26
N VAL A 245 3.52 -4.08 7.87
CA VAL A 245 4.11 -5.42 7.86
C VAL A 245 4.17 -5.98 6.44
N ARG A 246 3.09 -5.85 5.65
CA ARG A 246 3.05 -6.29 4.24
C ARG A 246 4.11 -5.56 3.40
N ARG A 247 4.23 -4.23 3.57
CA ARG A 247 5.23 -3.43 2.86
C ARG A 247 6.64 -3.81 3.26
N ARG A 248 6.90 -3.99 4.55
CA ARG A 248 8.22 -4.41 5.04
C ARG A 248 8.64 -5.75 4.47
N LYS A 249 7.74 -6.73 4.45
CA LYS A 249 8.02 -8.05 3.86
C LYS A 249 8.41 -7.92 2.39
N ALA A 250 7.68 -7.11 1.62
CA ALA A 250 7.96 -6.90 0.20
C ALA A 250 9.25 -6.12 -0.10
N VAL A 251 9.82 -5.40 0.88
CA VAL A 251 11.15 -4.76 0.75
C VAL A 251 12.28 -5.76 1.04
N GLN A 252 11.99 -6.85 1.76
CA GLN A 252 12.98 -7.89 2.11
C GLN A 252 13.07 -9.03 1.08
N ASP A 253 12.03 -9.19 0.27
CA ASP A 253 11.92 -10.20 -0.81
C ASP A 253 12.57 -9.70 -2.11
#